data_AF-A0A351VC23-F1
#
_entry.id   AF-A0A351VC23-F1
#
_cell.length_a   1.000
_cell.length_b   1.000
_cell.length_c   1.000
_cell.angle_alpha   90.00
_cell.angle_beta   90.00
_cell.angle_gamma   90.00
#
_symmetry.space_group_name_H-M   'P 1'
#
loop_
_entity.id
_entity.type
_entity.pdbx_description
1 polymer ?
#
loop_
_entity_poly.entity_id
_entity_poly.type
_entity_poly.pdbx_seq_one_letter_code
_entity_poly.pdbx_strand_id
1 'polypeptide(L)'
;MRTDWIKQRVKNTSLYWIKKVEGTGTLMAKIFFVSGNEEKFGEVQEFCKTDNVAVEMYKKDIKELQTETVKELVEHKALEAFKEVRRPVLVEHTALYIRAFGEMPGLQTAYFYKHLGCQEIISYCNYKNDHVAIAKSFFCFCDGIQFLHGSGSELGHIKKEYDLESEGFDWDRIFIPDEDNPEQKTYVVSKKERSMRKKAWEDLKPGIENWLSNQETKRMAEETEQENHIKKLAGLIKEKRVLLFLGAGISASIGFPSWNRMIMELGEQEGYDSRLFEVYGDKLTLAEFINRDTEEKTYQFLENRFQLNEEMEEKLKTSEIYRILYELDFPVIYTTNYDNLIETYYGMQKHKYNKVSRIEDNENNKPDSTRIMKFHGDIGVEENIVLTESQYFKRMDFQNFMDIQLQADLTQYHVLFLGYGISDVNIKLLLYNAAQRWGTYKKRKNSYVFTATPNAVQKAVFEKNGIISISAADILDKEKATLEFLRKLLEYTK
;
A
#
# COMPACT_ATOMS: atom_id res chain seq x y z
N MET A 1 -23.75 -10.69 -15.18
CA MET A 1 -24.02 -9.44 -15.95
C MET A 1 -23.59 -8.16 -15.23
N ARG A 2 -24.17 -7.72 -14.09
CA ARG A 2 -23.72 -6.48 -13.38
C ARG A 2 -22.33 -6.61 -12.72
N THR A 3 -22.01 -7.77 -12.16
CA THR A 3 -20.71 -8.10 -11.57
C THR A 3 -19.58 -8.17 -12.62
N ASP A 4 -19.87 -8.70 -13.81
CA ASP A 4 -18.91 -8.76 -14.91
C ASP A 4 -18.59 -7.38 -15.49
N TRP A 5 -19.58 -6.47 -15.51
CA TRP A 5 -19.39 -5.09 -15.96
C TRP A 5 -18.53 -4.27 -15.00
N ILE A 6 -18.72 -4.40 -13.68
CA ILE A 6 -17.85 -3.74 -12.67
C ILE A 6 -16.45 -4.34 -12.74
N LYS A 7 -16.32 -5.67 -12.83
CA LYS A 7 -15.02 -6.33 -13.01
C LYS A 7 -14.31 -5.86 -14.27
N GLN A 8 -15.00 -5.70 -15.41
CA GLN A 8 -14.43 -5.14 -16.64
C GLN A 8 -13.99 -3.68 -16.46
N ARG A 9 -14.76 -2.85 -15.76
CA ARG A 9 -14.43 -1.43 -15.55
C ARG A 9 -13.25 -1.24 -14.59
N VAL A 10 -13.14 -2.07 -13.55
CA VAL A 10 -12.03 -2.08 -12.60
C VAL A 10 -10.76 -2.69 -13.25
N LYS A 11 -10.90 -3.76 -14.05
CA LYS A 11 -9.81 -4.31 -14.89
C LYS A 11 -9.24 -3.26 -15.87
N ASN A 12 -10.05 -2.29 -16.30
CA ASN A 12 -9.61 -1.22 -17.18
C ASN A 12 -8.77 -0.13 -16.48
N THR A 13 -8.59 -0.15 -15.15
CA THR A 13 -7.92 0.92 -14.40
C THR A 13 -6.62 0.51 -13.69
N SER A 14 -6.11 -0.71 -13.87
CA SER A 14 -4.94 -1.24 -13.14
C SER A 14 -3.63 -1.29 -13.94
N LEU A 15 -3.12 -0.13 -14.36
CA LEU A 15 -2.06 -0.03 -15.38
C LEU A 15 -0.63 0.07 -14.88
N TYR A 16 -0.42 -0.30 -13.63
CA TYR A 16 0.64 0.30 -12.83
C TYR A 16 1.90 -0.57 -12.65
N TRP A 17 1.86 -1.85 -13.02
CA TRP A 17 2.80 -2.82 -12.43
C TRP A 17 3.90 -3.35 -13.33
N ILE A 18 4.06 -2.74 -14.50
CA ILE A 18 5.00 -3.20 -15.54
C ILE A 18 6.15 -2.18 -15.61
N LYS A 19 7.35 -2.57 -16.05
CA LYS A 19 8.49 -1.69 -16.38
C LYS A 19 8.96 -1.95 -17.80
N LYS A 20 9.42 -0.93 -18.53
CA LYS A 20 10.15 -1.12 -19.78
C LYS A 20 11.61 -1.44 -19.45
N VAL A 21 12.14 -2.54 -19.95
CA VAL A 21 13.56 -2.88 -19.81
C VAL A 21 14.36 -1.91 -20.67
N GLU A 22 15.28 -1.18 -20.03
CA GLU A 22 16.16 -0.24 -20.73
C GLU A 22 16.98 -0.95 -21.81
N GLY A 23 16.99 -0.41 -23.02
CA GLY A 23 17.78 -0.93 -24.14
C GLY A 23 17.11 -2.02 -25.00
N THR A 24 16.10 -2.75 -24.51
CA THR A 24 15.44 -3.82 -25.29
C THR A 24 14.03 -3.48 -25.76
N GLY A 25 13.36 -2.55 -25.08
CA GLY A 25 11.97 -2.20 -25.37
C GLY A 25 10.94 -3.22 -24.87
N THR A 26 11.38 -4.35 -24.33
CA THR A 26 10.54 -5.40 -23.73
C THR A 26 9.93 -4.93 -22.41
N LEU A 27 8.68 -5.29 -22.16
CA LEU A 27 7.95 -4.94 -20.95
C LEU A 27 8.05 -6.08 -19.94
N MET A 28 8.49 -5.77 -18.73
CA MET A 28 8.71 -6.71 -17.64
C MET A 28 7.80 -6.35 -16.47
N ALA A 29 6.86 -7.23 -16.11
CA ALA A 29 6.08 -7.06 -14.89
C ALA A 29 6.87 -7.47 -13.67
N LYS A 30 6.83 -6.63 -12.66
CA LYS A 30 7.43 -6.90 -11.36
C LYS A 30 6.36 -7.46 -10.43
N ILE A 31 6.53 -8.72 -10.04
CA ILE A 31 5.63 -9.44 -9.14
C ILE A 31 6.39 -9.73 -7.84
N PHE A 32 5.79 -9.41 -6.70
CA PHE A 32 6.41 -9.65 -5.40
C PHE A 32 6.04 -11.03 -4.88
N PHE A 33 7.01 -11.94 -4.79
CA PHE A 33 6.82 -13.22 -4.13
C PHE A 33 6.95 -13.05 -2.62
N VAL A 34 5.85 -13.23 -1.90
CA VAL A 34 5.79 -12.99 -0.45
C VAL A 34 5.93 -14.30 0.31
N SER A 35 7.10 -14.48 0.92
CA SER A 35 7.47 -15.70 1.65
C SER A 35 8.55 -15.39 2.68
N GLY A 36 8.53 -16.10 3.81
CA GLY A 36 9.64 -16.12 4.77
C GLY A 36 10.77 -17.10 4.40
N ASN A 37 10.52 -18.01 3.45
CA ASN A 37 11.46 -19.06 3.03
C ASN A 37 12.21 -18.65 1.74
N GLU A 38 13.53 -18.45 1.87
CA GLU A 38 14.43 -18.05 0.78
C GLU A 38 14.71 -19.18 -0.22
N GLU A 39 14.76 -20.44 0.24
CA GLU A 39 14.95 -21.60 -0.65
C GLU A 39 13.80 -21.73 -1.64
N LYS A 40 12.56 -21.53 -1.16
CA LYS A 40 11.37 -21.47 -2.02
C LYS A 40 11.49 -20.36 -3.06
N PHE A 41 12.00 -19.19 -2.67
CA PHE A 41 12.20 -18.09 -3.61
C PHE A 41 13.26 -18.42 -4.67
N GLY A 42 14.35 -19.09 -4.28
CA GLY A 42 15.37 -19.54 -5.24
C GLY A 42 14.79 -20.44 -6.34
N GLU A 43 13.96 -21.41 -5.98
CA GLU A 43 13.24 -22.24 -6.95
C GLU A 43 12.31 -21.41 -7.84
N VAL A 44 11.46 -20.56 -7.23
CA VAL A 44 10.52 -19.70 -7.97
C VAL A 44 11.26 -18.80 -8.95
N GLN A 45 12.37 -18.19 -8.54
CA GLN A 45 13.15 -17.30 -9.38
C GLN A 45 13.74 -18.03 -10.60
N GLU A 46 14.12 -19.31 -10.46
CA GLU A 46 14.71 -20.10 -11.54
C GLU A 46 13.70 -20.38 -12.67
N PHE A 47 12.48 -20.83 -12.34
CA PHE A 47 11.48 -21.20 -13.37
C PHE A 47 10.46 -20.10 -13.72
N CYS A 48 10.31 -19.05 -12.90
CA CYS A 48 9.44 -17.91 -13.21
C CYS A 48 10.11 -16.85 -14.09
N LYS A 49 11.44 -16.89 -14.25
CA LYS A 49 12.17 -15.90 -15.05
C LYS A 49 11.80 -16.06 -16.52
N THR A 50 11.03 -15.11 -17.03
CA THR A 50 10.73 -14.97 -18.45
C THR A 50 11.16 -13.59 -18.92
N ASP A 51 11.15 -13.36 -20.23
CA ASP A 51 11.46 -12.04 -20.79
C ASP A 51 10.51 -10.94 -20.27
N ASN A 52 9.31 -11.32 -19.81
CA ASN A 52 8.22 -10.39 -19.49
C ASN A 52 7.79 -10.43 -18.00
N VAL A 53 8.37 -11.29 -17.17
CA VAL A 53 8.06 -11.39 -15.73
C VAL A 53 9.34 -11.44 -14.90
N ALA A 54 9.49 -10.49 -13.99
CA ALA A 54 10.47 -10.52 -12.91
C ALA A 54 9.76 -10.75 -11.59
N VAL A 55 10.18 -11.80 -10.89
CA VAL A 55 9.71 -12.09 -9.53
C VAL A 55 10.77 -11.61 -8.54
N GLU A 56 10.36 -10.75 -7.62
CA GLU A 56 11.22 -10.25 -6.54
C GLU A 56 10.73 -10.76 -5.18
N MET A 57 11.66 -11.07 -4.30
CA MET A 57 11.30 -11.51 -2.96
C MET A 57 10.84 -10.34 -2.10
N TYR A 58 9.71 -10.51 -1.42
CA TYR A 58 9.33 -9.69 -0.29
C TYR A 58 9.33 -10.58 0.96
N LYS A 59 10.41 -10.49 1.75
CA LYS A 59 10.63 -11.37 2.90
C LYS A 59 9.68 -11.01 4.04
N LYS A 60 8.60 -11.79 4.17
CA LYS A 60 7.58 -11.62 5.21
C LYS A 60 6.94 -12.97 5.50
N ASP A 61 6.79 -13.28 6.78
CA ASP A 61 5.98 -14.40 7.21
C ASP A 61 4.52 -13.94 7.36
N ILE A 62 3.61 -14.62 6.67
CA ILE A 62 2.18 -14.30 6.68
C ILE A 62 1.48 -15.40 7.46
N LYS A 63 0.69 -15.00 8.46
CA LYS A 63 -0.14 -15.93 9.22
C LYS A 63 -1.15 -16.60 8.28
N GLU A 64 -1.12 -17.93 8.25
CA GLU A 64 -2.01 -18.72 7.42
C GLU A 64 -3.36 -18.90 8.13
N LEU A 65 -4.45 -18.69 7.38
CA LEU A 65 -5.80 -18.94 7.86
C LEU A 65 -6.02 -20.44 7.99
N GLN A 66 -6.54 -20.88 9.15
CA GLN A 66 -7.02 -22.25 9.28
C GLN A 66 -8.35 -22.38 8.54
N THR A 67 -8.38 -23.18 7.49
CA THR A 67 -9.56 -23.46 6.65
C THR A 67 -9.50 -24.89 6.11
N GLU A 68 -10.63 -25.40 5.64
CA GLU A 68 -10.78 -26.68 4.95
C GLU A 68 -10.45 -26.57 3.45
N THR A 69 -10.48 -25.36 2.88
CA THR A 69 -10.29 -25.18 1.42
C THR A 69 -8.98 -24.48 1.11
N VAL A 70 -8.26 -25.03 0.12
CA VAL A 70 -6.99 -24.46 -0.33
C VAL A 70 -7.18 -23.04 -0.85
N LYS A 71 -8.28 -22.81 -1.58
CA LYS A 71 -8.61 -21.52 -2.18
C LYS A 71 -8.70 -20.42 -1.13
N GLU A 72 -9.47 -20.63 -0.06
CA GLU A 72 -9.59 -19.64 1.02
C GLU A 72 -8.24 -19.35 1.69
N LEU A 73 -7.41 -20.37 1.89
CA LEU A 73 -6.09 -20.20 2.50
C LEU A 73 -5.18 -19.32 1.63
N VAL A 74 -5.06 -19.65 0.33
CA VAL A 74 -4.14 -18.92 -0.56
C VAL A 74 -4.67 -17.54 -0.93
N GLU A 75 -5.99 -17.35 -1.07
CA GLU A 75 -6.59 -16.02 -1.28
C GLU A 75 -6.43 -15.15 -0.02
N HIS A 76 -6.63 -15.70 1.19
CA HIS A 76 -6.36 -14.97 2.44
C HIS A 76 -4.89 -14.57 2.54
N LYS A 77 -3.97 -15.51 2.26
CA LYS A 77 -2.52 -15.24 2.26
C LYS A 77 -2.15 -14.15 1.24
N ALA A 78 -2.74 -14.20 0.04
CA ALA A 78 -2.53 -13.19 -0.99
C ALA A 78 -3.13 -11.82 -0.60
N LEU A 79 -4.25 -11.80 0.11
CA LEU A 79 -4.86 -10.57 0.64
C LEU A 79 -3.99 -9.92 1.70
N GLU A 80 -3.49 -10.68 2.68
CA GLU A 80 -2.59 -10.17 3.69
C GLU A 80 -1.27 -9.67 3.07
N ALA A 81 -0.72 -10.41 2.10
CA ALA A 81 0.42 -9.98 1.29
C ALA A 81 0.13 -8.64 0.59
N PHE A 82 -1.03 -8.53 -0.07
CA PHE A 82 -1.41 -7.34 -0.81
C PHE A 82 -1.69 -6.14 0.10
N LYS A 83 -2.23 -6.35 1.31
CA LYS A 83 -2.45 -5.26 2.31
C LYS A 83 -1.15 -4.56 2.68
N GLU A 84 -0.06 -5.33 2.79
CA GLU A 84 1.28 -4.84 3.10
C GLU A 84 1.96 -4.24 1.87
N VAL A 85 2.06 -5.01 0.77
CA VAL A 85 2.86 -4.63 -0.39
C VAL A 85 2.14 -3.61 -1.28
N ARG A 86 0.81 -3.75 -1.44
CA ARG A 86 -0.04 -2.90 -2.31
C ARG A 86 0.45 -2.81 -3.77
N ARG A 87 1.05 -3.91 -4.24
CA ARG A 87 1.52 -4.20 -5.61
C ARG A 87 1.13 -5.64 -5.95
N PRO A 88 1.25 -6.12 -7.20
CA PRO A 88 0.94 -7.50 -7.51
C PRO A 88 1.81 -8.44 -6.69
N VAL A 89 1.15 -9.35 -5.99
CA VAL A 89 1.79 -10.33 -5.12
C VAL A 89 1.55 -11.72 -5.67
N LEU A 90 2.55 -12.57 -5.48
CA LEU A 90 2.48 -14.01 -5.69
C LEU A 90 2.74 -14.66 -4.33
N VAL A 91 1.82 -15.51 -3.90
CA VAL A 91 2.00 -16.34 -2.71
C VAL A 91 1.93 -17.81 -3.09
N GLU A 92 2.54 -18.64 -2.26
CA GLU A 92 2.56 -20.09 -2.44
C GLU A 92 2.19 -20.79 -1.14
N HIS A 93 1.52 -21.93 -1.28
CA HIS A 93 1.31 -22.90 -0.22
C HIS A 93 1.54 -24.31 -0.77
N THR A 94 2.18 -25.16 0.03
CA THR A 94 2.45 -26.56 -0.33
C THR A 94 1.95 -27.45 0.78
N ALA A 95 1.24 -28.50 0.41
CA ALA A 95 0.56 -29.42 1.30
C ALA A 95 0.82 -30.87 0.90
N LEU A 96 0.94 -31.75 1.90
CA LEU A 96 1.00 -33.19 1.73
C LEU A 96 -0.27 -33.82 2.29
N TYR A 97 -0.96 -34.60 1.46
CA TYR A 97 -2.19 -35.29 1.81
C TYR A 97 -1.88 -36.79 1.93
N ILE A 98 -2.03 -37.37 3.11
CA ILE A 98 -1.71 -38.79 3.36
C ILE A 98 -3.00 -39.56 3.59
N ARG A 99 -3.27 -40.58 2.79
CA ARG A 99 -4.54 -41.32 2.83
C ARG A 99 -4.77 -42.04 4.15
N ALA A 100 -3.70 -42.60 4.74
CA ALA A 100 -3.76 -43.23 6.07
C ALA A 100 -4.29 -42.28 7.16
N PHE A 101 -4.05 -40.98 7.03
CA PHE A 101 -4.47 -39.93 7.95
C PHE A 101 -5.82 -39.28 7.56
N GLY A 102 -6.54 -39.84 6.58
CA GLY A 102 -7.75 -39.20 6.06
C GLY A 102 -7.44 -37.88 5.35
N GLU A 103 -6.36 -37.84 4.57
CA GLU A 103 -5.86 -36.68 3.82
C GLU A 103 -5.16 -35.59 4.64
N MET A 104 -5.07 -35.75 5.97
CA MET A 104 -4.18 -34.92 6.81
C MET A 104 -2.70 -35.27 6.54
N PRO A 105 -1.73 -34.38 6.84
CA PRO A 105 -1.89 -33.05 7.44
C PRO A 105 -2.50 -31.99 6.52
N GLY A 106 -2.50 -32.22 5.21
CA GLY A 106 -3.11 -31.33 4.22
C GLY A 106 -2.57 -29.91 4.36
N LEU A 107 -3.47 -28.93 4.50
CA LEU A 107 -3.13 -27.51 4.63
C LEU A 107 -2.30 -27.16 5.88
N GLN A 108 -2.16 -28.08 6.85
CA GLN A 108 -1.40 -27.88 8.09
C GLN A 108 -0.04 -28.58 8.09
N THR A 109 0.47 -28.92 6.89
CA THR A 109 1.70 -29.70 6.72
C THR A 109 2.86 -29.19 7.59
N ALA A 110 3.24 -27.91 7.48
CA ALA A 110 4.36 -27.36 8.24
C ALA A 110 4.19 -27.47 9.77
N TYR A 111 2.95 -27.33 10.28
CA TYR A 111 2.67 -27.46 11.71
C TYR A 111 2.81 -28.91 12.17
N PHE A 112 2.21 -29.85 11.43
CA PHE A 112 2.26 -31.28 11.73
C PHE A 112 3.70 -31.78 11.75
N TYR A 113 4.50 -31.49 10.73
CA TYR A 113 5.87 -31.99 10.68
C TYR A 113 6.77 -31.37 11.74
N LYS A 114 6.55 -30.10 12.10
CA LYS A 114 7.27 -29.46 13.20
C LYS A 114 7.04 -30.15 14.55
N HIS A 115 5.86 -30.74 14.78
CA HIS A 115 5.46 -31.26 16.10
C HIS A 115 5.47 -32.79 16.17
N LEU A 116 5.04 -33.47 15.11
CA LEU A 116 4.93 -34.92 15.03
C LEU A 116 6.23 -35.56 14.48
N GLY A 117 6.88 -34.89 13.54
CA GLY A 117 8.08 -35.40 12.88
C GLY A 117 7.82 -36.54 11.88
N CYS A 118 8.82 -36.81 11.05
CA CYS A 118 8.73 -37.80 9.96
C CYS A 118 8.59 -39.25 10.45
N GLN A 119 9.23 -39.60 11.56
CA GLN A 119 9.26 -40.98 12.09
C GLN A 119 7.87 -41.46 12.49
N GLU A 120 7.12 -40.63 13.21
CA GLU A 120 5.76 -40.96 13.65
C GLU A 120 4.78 -41.04 12.47
N ILE A 121 4.97 -40.22 11.44
CA ILE A 121 4.18 -40.29 10.20
C ILE A 121 4.37 -41.64 9.51
N ILE A 122 5.62 -42.11 9.39
CA ILE A 122 5.93 -43.44 8.84
C ILE A 122 5.32 -44.54 9.70
N SER A 123 5.51 -44.47 11.02
CA SER A 123 4.98 -45.45 11.98
C SER A 123 3.47 -45.63 11.85
N TYR A 124 2.73 -44.53 11.72
CA TYR A 124 1.28 -44.58 11.55
C TYR A 124 0.84 -45.12 10.19
N CYS A 125 1.54 -44.77 9.11
CA CYS A 125 1.30 -45.36 7.78
C CYS A 125 1.51 -46.88 7.80
N ASN A 126 2.57 -47.35 8.45
CA ASN A 126 2.85 -48.78 8.65
C ASN A 126 1.73 -49.46 9.44
N TYR A 127 1.27 -48.84 10.53
CA TYR A 127 0.17 -49.37 11.36
C TYR A 127 -1.13 -49.52 10.57
N LYS A 128 -1.46 -48.54 9.70
CA LYS A 128 -2.65 -48.59 8.83
C LYS A 128 -2.45 -49.47 7.59
N ASN A 129 -1.22 -49.88 7.30
CA ASN A 129 -0.82 -50.53 6.04
C ASN A 129 -1.30 -49.73 4.81
N ASP A 130 -1.17 -48.40 4.87
CA ASP A 130 -1.52 -47.49 3.78
C ASP A 130 -0.48 -46.37 3.72
N HIS A 131 0.18 -46.27 2.57
CA HIS A 131 1.28 -45.33 2.36
C HIS A 131 0.97 -44.28 1.31
N VAL A 132 -0.22 -44.33 0.68
CA VAL A 132 -0.53 -43.44 -0.43
C VAL A 132 -0.56 -41.99 0.05
N ALA A 133 0.17 -41.14 -0.67
CA ALA A 133 0.22 -39.72 -0.41
C ALA A 133 0.19 -38.92 -1.71
N ILE A 134 -0.33 -37.71 -1.63
CA ILE A 134 -0.31 -36.76 -2.74
C ILE A 134 0.30 -35.47 -2.20
N ALA A 135 1.40 -35.04 -2.80
CA ALA A 135 1.92 -33.72 -2.55
C ALA A 135 1.32 -32.74 -3.55
N LYS A 136 0.98 -31.52 -3.10
CA LYS A 136 0.41 -30.47 -3.95
C LYS A 136 1.00 -29.11 -3.62
N SER A 137 1.29 -28.33 -4.64
CA SER A 137 1.70 -26.93 -4.54
C SER A 137 0.65 -26.04 -5.20
N PHE A 138 0.39 -24.89 -4.60
CA PHE A 138 -0.62 -23.95 -5.03
C PHE A 138 -0.05 -22.53 -5.05
N PHE A 139 -0.16 -21.88 -6.20
CA PHE A 139 0.10 -20.46 -6.32
C PHE A 139 -1.20 -19.67 -6.32
N CYS A 140 -1.15 -18.50 -5.70
CA CYS A 140 -2.16 -17.47 -5.84
C CYS A 140 -1.49 -16.14 -6.18
N PHE A 141 -1.86 -15.58 -7.33
CA PHE A 141 -1.50 -14.24 -7.75
C PHE A 141 -2.65 -13.28 -7.43
N CYS A 142 -2.33 -12.10 -6.90
CA CYS A 142 -3.29 -11.03 -6.62
C CYS A 142 -2.75 -9.70 -7.13
N ASP A 143 -3.52 -9.02 -7.99
CA ASP A 143 -3.20 -7.67 -8.51
C ASP A 143 -3.98 -6.55 -7.79
N GLY A 144 -4.75 -6.89 -6.76
CA GLY A 144 -5.66 -5.99 -6.04
C GLY A 144 -7.08 -5.92 -6.61
N ILE A 145 -7.36 -6.63 -7.71
CA ILE A 145 -8.67 -6.68 -8.36
C ILE A 145 -9.16 -8.13 -8.47
N GLN A 146 -8.27 -9.05 -8.82
CA GLN A 146 -8.60 -10.45 -9.05
C GLN A 146 -7.53 -11.37 -8.45
N PHE A 147 -7.94 -12.61 -8.24
CA PHE A 147 -7.05 -13.72 -7.93
C PHE A 147 -6.90 -14.63 -9.15
N LEU A 148 -5.67 -15.03 -9.44
CA LEU A 148 -5.36 -16.10 -10.38
C LEU A 148 -4.71 -17.23 -9.61
N HIS A 149 -5.09 -18.47 -9.93
CA HIS A 149 -4.64 -19.65 -9.22
C HIS A 149 -3.93 -20.58 -10.19
N GLY A 150 -2.92 -21.28 -9.70
CA GLY A 150 -2.33 -22.42 -10.39
C GLY A 150 -1.97 -23.50 -9.39
N SER A 151 -2.05 -24.75 -9.81
CA SER A 151 -1.80 -25.89 -8.95
C SER A 151 -1.00 -26.97 -9.65
N GLY A 152 -0.19 -27.68 -8.88
CA GLY A 152 0.62 -28.78 -9.35
C GLY A 152 0.67 -29.87 -8.30
N SER A 153 0.66 -31.12 -8.73
CA SER A 153 0.62 -32.27 -7.81
C SER A 153 1.52 -33.40 -8.25
N GLU A 154 1.93 -34.19 -7.27
CA GLU A 154 2.65 -35.44 -7.45
C GLU A 154 1.98 -36.53 -6.60
N LEU A 155 1.60 -37.63 -7.26
CA LEU A 155 1.17 -38.84 -6.59
C LEU A 155 2.40 -39.63 -6.15
N GLY A 156 2.33 -40.22 -4.97
CA GLY A 156 3.42 -41.02 -4.44
C GLY A 156 3.01 -41.78 -3.20
N HIS A 157 4.02 -42.18 -2.45
CA HIS A 157 3.83 -42.89 -1.20
C HIS A 157 4.88 -42.52 -0.14
N ILE A 158 4.53 -42.76 1.11
CA ILE A 158 5.41 -42.56 2.27
C ILE A 158 6.33 -43.77 2.45
N LYS A 159 7.62 -43.54 2.71
CA LYS A 159 8.60 -44.58 3.04
C LYS A 159 8.10 -45.51 4.14
N LYS A 160 8.51 -46.78 4.08
CA LYS A 160 8.22 -47.77 5.14
C LYS A 160 9.22 -47.72 6.29
N GLU A 161 10.44 -47.29 6.00
CA GLU A 161 11.55 -47.23 6.95
C GLU A 161 12.03 -45.79 7.09
N TYR A 162 12.24 -45.37 8.35
CA TYR A 162 12.79 -44.06 8.67
C TYR A 162 14.31 -44.13 8.62
N ASP A 163 14.91 -43.14 7.97
CA ASP A 163 16.35 -43.02 7.81
C ASP A 163 16.84 -41.76 8.55
N LEU A 164 17.61 -41.97 9.62
CA LEU A 164 18.17 -40.91 10.47
C LEU A 164 19.18 -40.04 9.71
N GLU A 165 19.84 -40.57 8.68
CA GLU A 165 20.86 -39.87 7.89
C GLU A 165 20.26 -39.14 6.68
N SER A 166 18.94 -39.22 6.48
CA SER A 166 18.28 -38.60 5.33
C SER A 166 18.28 -37.06 5.41
N GLU A 167 19.01 -36.44 4.50
CA GLU A 167 18.96 -34.99 4.25
C GLU A 167 17.63 -34.58 3.61
N GLY A 168 17.14 -33.37 3.91
CA GLY A 168 15.92 -32.82 3.31
C GLY A 168 15.12 -31.91 4.24
N PHE A 169 14.35 -30.98 3.69
CA PHE A 169 13.47 -30.13 4.48
C PHE A 169 12.11 -30.81 4.66
N ASP A 170 11.58 -30.79 5.89
CA ASP A 170 10.21 -31.21 6.18
C ASP A 170 9.93 -32.65 5.68
N TRP A 171 8.88 -32.85 4.89
CA TRP A 171 8.39 -34.13 4.40
C TRP A 171 9.04 -34.65 3.13
N ASP A 172 9.84 -33.83 2.44
CA ASP A 172 10.46 -34.17 1.16
C ASP A 172 11.27 -35.49 1.27
N ARG A 173 11.83 -35.77 2.46
CA ARG A 173 12.69 -36.93 2.73
C ARG A 173 11.95 -38.26 2.91
N ILE A 174 10.64 -38.23 3.15
CA ILE A 174 9.82 -39.43 3.36
C ILE A 174 8.81 -39.68 2.24
N PHE A 175 8.61 -38.74 1.34
CA PHE A 175 7.73 -38.88 0.19
C PHE A 175 8.51 -39.40 -1.03
N ILE A 176 8.03 -40.50 -1.62
CA ILE A 176 8.55 -41.10 -2.86
C ILE A 176 7.50 -40.92 -3.94
N PRO A 177 7.78 -40.12 -4.99
CA PRO A 177 6.86 -40.00 -6.13
C PRO A 177 6.78 -41.31 -6.93
N ASP A 178 5.60 -41.62 -7.48
CA ASP A 178 5.35 -42.88 -8.18
C ASP A 178 5.80 -42.86 -9.66
N GLU A 179 5.51 -41.76 -10.37
CA GLU A 179 5.72 -41.67 -11.82
C GLU A 179 7.19 -41.38 -12.17
N ASP A 180 7.73 -42.06 -13.19
CA ASP A 180 9.10 -41.92 -13.70
C ASP A 180 10.22 -41.98 -12.63
N ASN A 181 10.02 -42.80 -11.58
CA ASN A 181 10.95 -42.93 -10.45
C ASN A 181 11.32 -44.41 -10.16
N PRO A 182 11.98 -45.12 -11.11
CA PRO A 182 12.29 -46.54 -10.97
C PRO A 182 13.25 -46.85 -9.81
N GLU A 183 14.10 -45.89 -9.44
CA GLU A 183 15.05 -46.01 -8.33
C GLU A 183 14.43 -45.70 -6.95
N GLN A 184 13.12 -45.42 -6.88
CA GLN A 184 12.40 -45.13 -5.64
C GLN A 184 13.04 -44.00 -4.82
N LYS A 185 13.56 -42.99 -5.52
CA LYS A 185 14.19 -41.82 -4.91
C LYS A 185 13.15 -41.00 -4.17
N THR A 186 13.56 -40.41 -3.05
CA THR A 186 12.73 -39.47 -2.31
C THR A 186 12.60 -38.15 -3.06
N TYR A 187 11.58 -37.38 -2.72
CA TYR A 187 11.31 -36.10 -3.38
C TYR A 187 12.46 -35.12 -3.25
N VAL A 188 13.24 -35.15 -2.15
CA VAL A 188 14.47 -34.35 -1.99
C VAL A 188 15.41 -34.53 -3.19
N VAL A 189 15.60 -35.77 -3.64
CA VAL A 189 16.56 -36.12 -4.70
C VAL A 189 15.97 -35.85 -6.07
N SER A 190 14.68 -36.13 -6.28
CA SER A 190 14.01 -35.96 -7.58
C SER A 190 13.42 -34.56 -7.80
N LYS A 191 13.56 -33.64 -6.83
CA LYS A 191 12.84 -32.35 -6.79
C LYS A 191 12.98 -31.51 -8.05
N LYS A 192 14.20 -31.43 -8.60
CA LYS A 192 14.51 -30.58 -9.76
C LYS A 192 13.76 -31.00 -11.03
N GLU A 193 13.60 -32.31 -11.22
CA GLU A 193 12.98 -32.86 -12.43
C GLU A 193 11.45 -32.88 -12.32
N ARG A 194 10.93 -33.03 -11.10
CA ARG A 194 9.51 -33.33 -10.85
C ARG A 194 8.85 -32.33 -9.89
N SER A 195 9.27 -31.07 -9.95
CA SER A 195 8.79 -30.04 -9.02
C SER A 195 7.31 -29.75 -9.23
N MET A 196 6.49 -30.05 -8.22
CA MET A 196 5.07 -29.64 -8.18
C MET A 196 4.91 -28.13 -8.26
N ARG A 197 5.88 -27.39 -7.70
CA ARG A 197 5.87 -25.94 -7.72
C ARG A 197 6.04 -25.44 -9.15
N LYS A 198 6.94 -26.06 -9.92
CA LYS A 198 7.07 -25.76 -11.36
C LYS A 198 5.77 -26.07 -12.12
N LYS A 199 5.14 -27.22 -11.88
CA LYS A 199 3.83 -27.56 -12.48
C LYS A 199 2.74 -26.53 -12.13
N ALA A 200 2.69 -26.10 -10.86
CA ALA A 200 1.74 -25.08 -10.40
C ALA A 200 1.97 -23.71 -11.06
N TRP A 201 3.23 -23.36 -11.33
CA TRP A 201 3.56 -22.17 -12.10
C TRP A 201 3.15 -22.30 -13.56
N GLU A 202 3.41 -23.42 -14.21
CA GLU A 202 3.02 -23.68 -15.60
C GLU A 202 1.49 -23.60 -15.79
N ASP A 203 0.72 -24.05 -14.80
CA ASP A 203 -0.75 -23.90 -14.76
C ASP A 203 -1.18 -22.43 -14.58
N LEU A 204 -0.49 -21.66 -13.74
CA LEU A 204 -0.77 -20.23 -13.51
C LEU A 204 -0.35 -19.32 -14.67
N LYS A 205 0.75 -19.68 -15.36
CA LYS A 205 1.48 -18.83 -16.31
C LYS A 205 0.59 -18.25 -17.42
N PRO A 206 -0.29 -19.01 -18.10
CA PRO A 206 -1.19 -18.44 -19.12
C PRO A 206 -2.10 -17.33 -18.58
N GLY A 207 -2.54 -17.45 -17.32
CA GLY A 207 -3.33 -16.43 -16.66
C GLY A 207 -2.55 -15.13 -16.46
N ILE A 208 -1.28 -15.24 -16.06
CA ILE A 208 -0.38 -14.09 -15.91
C ILE A 208 -0.07 -13.46 -17.28
N GLU A 209 0.23 -14.25 -18.30
CA GLU A 209 0.52 -13.74 -19.65
C GLU A 209 -0.68 -13.00 -20.27
N ASN A 210 -1.89 -13.52 -20.10
CA ASN A 210 -3.11 -12.82 -20.49
C ASN A 210 -3.31 -11.54 -19.67
N TRP A 211 -2.99 -11.56 -18.38
CA TRP A 211 -3.02 -10.34 -17.57
C TRP A 211 -2.02 -9.29 -18.08
N LEU A 212 -0.79 -9.67 -18.44
CA LEU A 212 0.24 -8.76 -18.96
C LEU A 212 -0.17 -8.09 -20.27
N SER A 213 -0.57 -8.88 -21.26
CA SER A 213 -0.94 -8.38 -22.60
C SER A 213 -2.04 -7.32 -22.55
N ASN A 214 -2.99 -7.46 -21.62
CA ASN A 214 -4.06 -6.48 -21.41
C ASN A 214 -3.60 -5.14 -20.82
N GLN A 215 -2.42 -5.09 -20.19
CA GLN A 215 -1.86 -3.91 -19.53
C GLN A 215 -0.94 -3.09 -20.46
N GLU A 216 -0.21 -3.75 -21.37
CA GLU A 216 0.82 -3.11 -22.21
C GLU A 216 0.27 -1.97 -23.09
N THR A 217 -0.79 -2.25 -23.86
CA THR A 217 -1.38 -1.29 -24.80
C THR A 217 -1.88 -0.02 -24.12
N LYS A 218 -2.32 -0.16 -22.87
CA LYS A 218 -2.95 0.91 -22.10
C LYS A 218 -1.92 1.73 -21.31
N ARG A 219 -0.80 1.13 -20.88
CA ARG A 219 0.22 1.82 -20.07
C ARG A 219 0.98 2.88 -20.86
N MET A 220 1.35 2.59 -22.11
CA MET A 220 2.09 3.58 -22.94
C MET A 220 1.28 4.87 -23.14
N ALA A 221 -0.04 4.75 -23.31
CA ALA A 221 -0.93 5.90 -23.37
C ALA A 221 -0.98 6.65 -22.03
N GLU A 222 -1.07 5.91 -20.92
CA GLU A 222 -1.13 6.51 -19.58
C GLU A 222 0.18 7.19 -19.15
N GLU A 223 1.36 6.61 -19.42
CA GLU A 223 2.64 7.26 -19.10
C GLU A 223 2.80 8.58 -19.86
N THR A 224 2.42 8.58 -21.14
CA THR A 224 2.43 9.81 -21.96
C THR A 224 1.45 10.84 -21.42
N GLU A 225 0.26 10.41 -20.98
CA GLU A 225 -0.75 11.28 -20.39
C GLU A 225 -0.31 11.85 -19.02
N GLN A 226 0.24 11.01 -18.13
CA GLN A 226 0.78 11.43 -16.84
C GLN A 226 1.91 12.45 -17.01
N GLU A 227 2.86 12.16 -17.91
CA GLU A 227 3.95 13.06 -18.26
C GLU A 227 3.44 14.43 -18.74
N ASN A 228 2.42 14.44 -19.61
CA ASN A 228 1.77 15.67 -20.05
C ASN A 228 1.07 16.42 -18.89
N HIS A 229 0.46 15.68 -17.96
CA HIS A 229 -0.15 16.28 -16.76
C HIS A 229 0.89 16.89 -15.82
N ILE A 230 2.04 16.25 -15.61
CA ILE A 230 3.14 16.79 -14.81
C ILE A 230 3.68 18.07 -15.45
N LYS A 231 3.93 18.08 -16.76
CA LYS A 231 4.38 19.29 -17.48
C LYS A 231 3.37 20.43 -17.38
N LYS A 232 2.08 20.13 -17.54
CA LYS A 232 1.01 21.12 -17.38
C LYS A 232 0.96 21.66 -15.94
N LEU A 233 1.10 20.78 -14.95
CA LEU A 233 1.13 21.18 -13.54
C LEU A 233 2.33 22.08 -13.25
N ALA A 234 3.53 21.73 -13.73
CA ALA A 234 4.74 22.54 -13.59
C ALA A 234 4.56 23.95 -14.18
N GLY A 235 3.95 24.07 -15.37
CA GLY A 235 3.61 25.36 -15.96
C GLY A 235 2.67 26.19 -15.07
N LEU A 236 1.66 25.56 -14.46
CA LEU A 236 0.75 26.23 -13.54
C LEU A 236 1.43 26.66 -12.23
N ILE A 237 2.41 25.88 -11.75
CA ILE A 237 3.23 26.23 -10.57
C ILE A 237 4.08 27.47 -10.88
N LYS A 238 4.74 27.48 -12.03
CA LYS A 238 5.54 28.63 -12.51
C LYS A 238 4.71 29.91 -12.62
N GLU A 239 3.44 29.79 -13.02
CA GLU A 239 2.47 30.90 -13.06
C GLU A 239 1.91 31.30 -11.68
N LYS A 240 2.34 30.67 -10.57
CA LYS A 240 1.78 30.87 -9.21
C LYS A 240 0.27 30.62 -9.13
N ARG A 241 -0.21 29.64 -9.89
CA ARG A 241 -1.64 29.30 -10.03
C ARG A 241 -2.02 27.97 -9.39
N VAL A 242 -1.14 27.41 -8.57
CA VAL A 242 -1.37 26.16 -7.84
C VAL A 242 -1.28 26.43 -6.34
N LEU A 243 -2.29 26.01 -5.58
CA LEU A 243 -2.18 25.85 -4.13
C LEU A 243 -1.73 24.41 -3.84
N LEU A 244 -0.87 24.26 -2.85
CA LEU A 244 -0.41 22.96 -2.37
C LEU A 244 -1.26 22.54 -1.17
N PHE A 245 -1.63 21.27 -1.12
CA PHE A 245 -2.35 20.67 0.00
C PHE A 245 -1.55 19.49 0.52
N LEU A 246 -1.02 19.60 1.74
CA LEU A 246 -0.16 18.62 2.38
C LEU A 246 -0.93 17.81 3.43
N GLY A 247 -0.73 16.50 3.40
CA GLY A 247 -1.20 15.59 4.45
C GLY A 247 -0.06 14.99 5.26
N ALA A 248 -0.42 14.13 6.21
CA ALA A 248 0.52 13.52 7.15
C ALA A 248 1.60 12.64 6.48
N GLY A 249 1.40 12.24 5.21
CA GLY A 249 2.39 11.47 4.46
C GLY A 249 3.70 12.21 4.21
N ILE A 250 3.70 13.55 4.15
CA ILE A 250 4.93 14.34 4.06
C ILE A 250 5.61 14.44 5.42
N SER A 251 4.87 14.75 6.50
CA SER A 251 5.43 14.78 7.86
C SER A 251 5.99 13.42 8.30
N ALA A 252 5.42 12.32 7.80
CA ALA A 252 5.92 10.97 8.04
C ALA A 252 7.33 10.72 7.49
N SER A 253 7.78 11.44 6.45
CA SER A 253 9.16 11.32 5.97
C SER A 253 10.16 11.87 6.99
N ILE A 254 9.74 12.75 7.90
CA ILE A 254 10.59 13.27 8.98
C ILE A 254 10.50 12.41 10.25
N GLY A 255 9.40 11.65 10.43
CA GLY A 255 9.22 10.72 11.55
C GLY A 255 7.92 10.91 12.33
N PHE A 256 7.08 11.89 11.94
CA PHE A 256 5.78 12.09 12.58
C PHE A 256 4.75 11.01 12.21
N PRO A 257 3.79 10.70 13.10
CA PRO A 257 2.83 9.66 12.87
C PRO A 257 1.74 10.15 11.90
N SER A 258 1.10 9.21 11.21
CA SER A 258 -0.21 9.50 10.61
C SER A 258 -1.27 9.69 11.69
N TRP A 259 -2.34 10.44 11.39
CA TRP A 259 -3.49 10.60 12.29
C TRP A 259 -4.03 9.26 12.82
N ASN A 260 -4.18 8.25 11.95
CA ASN A 260 -4.64 6.92 12.35
C ASN A 260 -3.72 6.27 13.40
N ARG A 261 -2.40 6.40 13.23
CA ARG A 261 -1.42 5.84 14.16
C ARG A 261 -1.44 6.58 15.50
N MET A 262 -1.53 7.90 15.44
CA MET A 262 -1.64 8.75 16.62
C MET A 262 -2.86 8.42 17.48
N ILE A 263 -4.04 8.24 16.88
CA ILE A 263 -5.26 7.85 17.60
C ILE A 263 -5.14 6.45 18.24
N MET A 264 -4.47 5.50 17.58
CA MET A 264 -4.21 4.18 18.16
C MET A 264 -3.24 4.27 19.36
N GLU A 265 -2.14 5.04 19.22
CA GLU A 265 -1.17 5.28 20.31
C GLU A 265 -1.86 5.94 21.52
N LEU A 266 -2.75 6.91 21.28
CA LEU A 266 -3.52 7.58 22.32
C LEU A 266 -4.50 6.60 23.03
N GLY A 267 -5.20 5.76 22.28
CA GLY A 267 -6.11 4.75 22.86
C GLY A 267 -5.39 3.70 23.70
N GLU A 268 -4.21 3.26 23.27
CA GLU A 268 -3.39 2.30 24.02
C GLU A 268 -2.90 2.85 25.36
N GLN A 269 -2.57 4.15 25.43
CA GLN A 269 -2.19 4.80 26.69
C GLN A 269 -3.34 4.85 27.71
N GLU A 270 -4.57 4.98 27.25
CA GLU A 270 -5.77 4.93 28.09
C GLU A 270 -6.23 3.50 28.42
N GLY A 271 -5.42 2.48 28.06
CA GLY A 271 -5.65 1.07 28.40
C GLY A 271 -6.60 0.33 27.46
N TYR A 272 -6.94 0.91 26.30
CA TYR A 272 -7.77 0.26 25.29
C TYR A 272 -6.92 -0.49 24.26
N ASP A 273 -7.34 -1.72 23.93
CA ASP A 273 -6.76 -2.44 22.80
C ASP A 273 -7.30 -1.83 21.50
N SER A 274 -6.41 -1.21 20.73
CA SER A 274 -6.70 -0.53 19.47
C SER A 274 -7.44 -1.45 18.47
N ARG A 275 -7.19 -2.77 18.50
CA ARG A 275 -7.81 -3.75 17.59
C ARG A 275 -9.26 -4.04 17.95
N LEU A 276 -9.61 -4.01 19.23
CA LEU A 276 -11.01 -4.18 19.66
C LEU A 276 -11.84 -2.96 19.26
N PHE A 277 -11.25 -1.77 19.33
CA PHE A 277 -11.96 -0.56 18.98
C PHE A 277 -12.35 -0.49 17.50
N GLU A 278 -11.47 -0.92 16.58
CA GLU A 278 -11.79 -0.97 15.14
C GLU A 278 -13.01 -1.85 14.80
N VAL A 279 -13.43 -2.74 15.73
CA VAL A 279 -14.64 -3.56 15.60
C VAL A 279 -15.92 -2.82 16.05
N TYR A 280 -15.83 -1.95 17.05
CA TYR A 280 -16.99 -1.31 17.69
C TYR A 280 -17.32 0.09 17.16
N GLY A 281 -16.34 0.82 16.61
CA GLY A 281 -16.54 2.19 16.17
C GLY A 281 -15.44 2.68 15.23
N ASP A 282 -15.60 3.91 14.75
CA ASP A 282 -14.57 4.57 13.94
C ASP A 282 -13.61 5.42 14.79
N LYS A 283 -12.46 5.77 14.22
CA LYS A 283 -11.39 6.48 14.94
C LYS A 283 -11.79 7.86 15.45
N LEU A 284 -12.80 8.48 14.85
CA LEU A 284 -13.35 9.76 15.32
C LEU A 284 -14.13 9.57 16.62
N THR A 285 -14.88 8.47 16.72
CA THR A 285 -15.57 8.07 17.96
C THR A 285 -14.57 7.81 19.09
N LEU A 286 -13.42 7.18 18.79
CA LEU A 286 -12.37 6.98 19.80
C LEU A 286 -11.79 8.31 20.28
N ALA A 287 -11.48 9.20 19.34
CA ALA A 287 -10.99 10.53 19.64
C ALA A 287 -11.99 11.31 20.51
N GLU A 288 -13.28 11.26 20.21
CA GLU A 288 -14.34 11.87 21.01
C GLU A 288 -14.39 11.29 22.42
N PHE A 289 -14.32 9.96 22.56
CA PHE A 289 -14.36 9.30 23.86
C PHE A 289 -13.18 9.69 24.75
N ILE A 290 -11.96 9.70 24.22
CA ILE A 290 -10.75 10.05 24.97
C ILE A 290 -10.78 11.53 25.37
N ASN A 291 -11.17 12.41 24.44
CA ASN A 291 -11.20 13.85 24.68
C ASN A 291 -12.28 14.26 25.71
N ARG A 292 -13.38 13.51 25.84
CA ARG A 292 -14.50 13.84 26.74
C ARG A 292 -14.07 14.02 28.19
N ASP A 293 -13.22 13.13 28.69
CA ASP A 293 -12.85 13.08 30.10
C ASP A 293 -11.42 13.62 30.36
N THR A 294 -10.63 13.85 29.29
CA THR A 294 -9.19 14.17 29.39
C THR A 294 -8.67 15.13 28.30
N GLU A 295 -9.42 16.18 27.97
CA GLU A 295 -9.05 17.16 26.92
C GLU A 295 -7.62 17.72 27.09
N GLU A 296 -7.28 18.19 28.29
CA GLU A 296 -5.94 18.73 28.58
C GLU A 296 -4.83 17.67 28.39
N LYS A 297 -5.06 16.41 28.80
CA LYS A 297 -4.09 15.32 28.59
C LYS A 297 -3.96 14.95 27.11
N THR A 298 -5.06 15.01 26.37
CA THR A 298 -5.09 14.75 24.92
C THR A 298 -4.21 15.79 24.23
N TYR A 299 -4.36 17.07 24.58
CA TYR A 299 -3.53 18.13 24.03
C TYR A 299 -2.05 17.99 24.43
N GLN A 300 -1.74 17.70 25.69
CA GLN A 300 -0.37 17.44 26.15
C GLN A 300 0.26 16.24 25.41
N PHE A 301 -0.51 15.19 25.13
CA PHE A 301 -0.05 14.08 24.31
C PHE A 301 0.31 14.53 22.89
N LEU A 302 -0.54 15.35 22.26
CA LEU A 302 -0.26 15.88 20.93
C LEU A 302 1.01 16.75 20.92
N GLU A 303 1.18 17.65 21.89
CA GLU A 303 2.36 18.52 21.97
C GLU A 303 3.64 17.70 22.08
N ASN A 304 3.65 16.72 22.99
CA ASN A 304 4.79 15.82 23.16
C ASN A 304 5.06 14.99 21.89
N ARG A 305 4.02 14.54 21.20
CA ARG A 305 4.15 13.66 20.03
C ARG A 305 4.66 14.37 18.79
N PHE A 306 4.34 15.66 18.64
CA PHE A 306 4.75 16.51 17.51
C PHE A 306 5.93 17.44 17.84
N GLN A 307 6.63 17.19 18.95
CA GLN A 307 7.87 17.87 19.26
C GLN A 307 9.02 17.37 18.36
N LEU A 308 9.77 18.31 17.81
CA LEU A 308 11.00 18.01 17.06
C LEU A 308 12.12 17.63 18.04
N ASN A 309 12.72 16.46 17.84
CA ASN A 309 13.97 16.09 18.48
C ASN A 309 15.17 16.41 17.56
N GLU A 310 16.39 16.33 18.08
CA GLU A 310 17.62 16.67 17.35
C GLU A 310 17.79 15.85 16.05
N GLU A 311 17.47 14.55 16.09
CA GLU A 311 17.56 13.67 14.93
C GLU A 311 16.59 14.09 13.81
N MET A 312 15.34 14.40 14.17
CA MET A 312 14.31 14.85 13.24
C MET A 312 14.64 16.23 12.66
N GLU A 313 15.23 17.12 13.46
CA GLU A 313 15.66 18.44 12.99
C GLU A 313 16.77 18.33 11.95
N GLU A 314 17.75 17.45 12.16
CA GLU A 314 18.81 17.19 11.18
C GLU A 314 18.27 16.54 9.91
N LYS A 315 17.32 15.60 10.07
CA LYS A 315 16.60 14.99 8.94
C LYS A 315 15.80 16.02 8.15
N LEU A 316 15.18 16.98 8.82
CA LEU A 316 14.43 18.07 8.19
C LEU A 316 15.37 19.01 7.40
N LYS A 317 16.50 19.41 7.99
CA LYS A 317 17.52 20.27 7.33
C LYS A 317 18.04 19.66 6.03
N THR A 318 18.29 18.36 6.04
CA THR A 318 18.82 17.60 4.89
C THR A 318 17.73 17.07 3.96
N SER A 319 16.45 17.26 4.29
CA SER A 319 15.33 16.70 3.53
C SER A 319 15.20 17.32 2.15
N GLU A 320 15.40 16.50 1.12
CA GLU A 320 15.22 16.94 -0.26
C GLU A 320 13.76 17.20 -0.61
N ILE A 321 12.81 16.50 0.04
CA ILE A 321 11.36 16.75 -0.15
C ILE A 321 11.04 18.20 0.24
N TYR A 322 11.43 18.62 1.45
CA TYR A 322 11.17 19.99 1.92
C TYR A 322 11.93 21.03 1.10
N ARG A 323 13.17 20.73 0.66
CA ARG A 323 13.93 21.59 -0.26
C ARG A 323 13.18 21.81 -1.58
N ILE A 324 12.66 20.75 -2.19
CA ILE A 324 11.93 20.87 -3.46
C ILE A 324 10.61 21.61 -3.26
N LEU A 325 9.85 21.31 -2.19
CA LEU A 325 8.61 22.04 -1.89
C LEU A 325 8.86 23.54 -1.72
N TYR A 326 9.97 23.90 -1.08
CA TYR A 326 10.44 25.27 -0.95
C TYR A 326 10.79 25.90 -2.31
N GLU A 327 11.55 25.20 -3.16
CA GLU A 327 11.96 25.70 -4.48
C GLU A 327 10.80 25.84 -5.48
N LEU A 328 9.75 25.01 -5.35
CA LEU A 328 8.54 25.14 -6.16
C LEU A 328 7.73 26.39 -5.81
N ASP A 329 7.97 26.99 -4.63
CA ASP A 329 7.52 28.32 -4.23
C ASP A 329 6.00 28.52 -4.43
N PHE A 330 5.19 27.69 -3.76
CA PHE A 330 3.73 27.77 -3.84
C PHE A 330 3.20 29.03 -3.12
N PRO A 331 2.23 29.79 -3.70
CA PRO A 331 1.67 30.97 -3.04
C PRO A 331 0.85 30.64 -1.77
N VAL A 332 0.23 29.46 -1.74
CA VAL A 332 -0.61 29.01 -0.63
C VAL A 332 -0.37 27.52 -0.40
N ILE A 333 -0.14 27.15 0.86
CA ILE A 333 0.03 25.77 1.32
C ILE A 333 -1.03 25.51 2.39
N TYR A 334 -1.95 24.60 2.14
CA TYR A 334 -2.86 24.07 3.16
C TYR A 334 -2.29 22.79 3.76
N THR A 335 -2.48 22.61 5.06
CA THR A 335 -2.19 21.34 5.73
C THR A 335 -3.28 21.01 6.75
N THR A 336 -3.61 19.73 6.86
CA THR A 336 -4.44 19.19 7.96
C THR A 336 -3.59 18.70 9.14
N ASN A 337 -2.26 18.85 9.06
CA ASN A 337 -1.35 18.39 10.11
C ASN A 337 -1.16 19.47 11.17
N TYR A 338 -1.05 19.04 12.43
CA TYR A 338 -0.83 19.93 13.57
C TYR A 338 0.63 20.39 13.70
N ASP A 339 1.57 19.62 13.15
CA ASP A 339 3.03 19.88 13.21
C ASP A 339 3.49 21.16 12.49
N ASN A 340 4.64 21.69 12.91
CA ASN A 340 5.18 22.96 12.42
C ASN A 340 6.37 22.76 11.47
N LEU A 341 6.45 21.62 10.75
CA LEU A 341 7.63 21.27 9.94
C LEU A 341 7.85 22.23 8.78
N ILE A 342 6.78 22.70 8.14
CA ILE A 342 6.87 23.59 6.97
C ILE A 342 7.41 24.95 7.41
N GLU A 343 6.86 25.48 8.50
CA GLU A 343 7.22 26.76 9.11
C GLU A 343 8.66 26.73 9.62
N THR A 344 9.05 25.62 10.26
CA THR A 344 10.41 25.39 10.75
C THR A 344 11.40 25.40 9.59
N TYR A 345 11.12 24.67 8.51
CA TYR A 345 11.97 24.63 7.33
C TYR A 345 12.07 26.01 6.65
N TYR A 346 10.95 26.71 6.46
CA TYR A 346 10.94 28.06 5.87
C TYR A 346 11.70 29.07 6.74
N GLY A 347 11.58 28.95 8.06
CA GLY A 347 12.34 29.75 9.02
C GLY A 347 13.85 29.54 8.91
N MET A 348 14.29 28.29 8.76
CA MET A 348 15.71 27.95 8.54
C MET A 348 16.27 28.59 7.26
N GLN A 349 15.46 28.66 6.19
CA GLN A 349 15.85 29.28 4.91
C GLN A 349 15.71 30.82 4.90
N LYS A 350 15.29 31.43 6.02
CA LYS A 350 15.00 32.88 6.14
C LYS A 350 13.98 33.39 5.11
N HIS A 351 13.07 32.54 4.68
CA HIS A 351 12.05 32.89 3.70
C HIS A 351 10.85 33.55 4.37
N LYS A 352 10.16 34.42 3.64
CA LYS A 352 8.96 35.10 4.14
C LYS A 352 7.75 34.16 3.99
N TYR A 353 7.20 33.73 5.11
CA TYR A 353 5.92 33.03 5.15
C TYR A 353 4.96 33.72 6.12
N ASN A 354 3.66 33.48 5.94
CA ASN A 354 2.65 33.84 6.92
C ASN A 354 1.91 32.57 7.36
N LYS A 355 2.04 32.21 8.64
CA LYS A 355 1.29 31.10 9.22
C LYS A 355 -0.11 31.60 9.60
N VAL A 356 -1.14 30.94 9.09
CA VAL A 356 -2.54 31.29 9.32
C VAL A 356 -3.27 30.11 9.95
N SER A 357 -3.61 30.29 11.23
CA SER A 357 -4.34 29.33 12.06
C SER A 357 -5.61 29.96 12.66
N ARG A 358 -5.65 31.29 12.74
CA ARG A 358 -6.75 32.13 13.21
C ARG A 358 -7.02 33.26 12.21
N ILE A 359 -8.17 33.91 12.35
CA ILE A 359 -8.53 35.06 11.49
C ILE A 359 -7.58 36.25 11.69
N GLU A 360 -7.07 36.45 12.91
CA GLU A 360 -6.16 37.55 13.26
C GLU A 360 -4.81 37.43 12.52
N ASP A 361 -4.39 36.20 12.19
CA ASP A 361 -3.13 35.94 11.47
C ASP A 361 -3.13 36.54 10.05
N ASN A 362 -4.31 36.87 9.49
CA ASN A 362 -4.42 37.54 8.19
C ASN A 362 -3.84 38.96 8.19
N GLU A 363 -3.74 39.64 9.33
CA GLU A 363 -3.13 40.98 9.39
C GLU A 363 -1.66 40.96 8.95
N ASN A 364 -0.98 39.82 9.14
CA ASN A 364 0.41 39.62 8.77
C ASN A 364 0.61 39.20 7.31
N ASN A 365 -0.47 39.11 6.53
CA ASN A 365 -0.45 38.57 5.18
C ASN A 365 0.20 39.56 4.19
N LYS A 366 1.39 39.22 3.71
CA LYS A 366 2.14 40.04 2.73
C LYS A 366 2.02 39.43 1.33
N PRO A 367 1.86 40.23 0.26
CA PRO A 367 1.72 39.73 -1.12
C PRO A 367 2.87 38.81 -1.56
N ASP A 368 4.09 39.07 -1.09
CA ASP A 368 5.31 38.31 -1.44
C ASP A 368 5.64 37.20 -0.43
N SER A 369 4.67 36.76 0.39
CA SER A 369 4.87 35.69 1.36
C SER A 369 3.99 34.48 1.07
N THR A 370 4.56 33.29 1.24
CA THR A 370 3.78 32.04 1.16
C THR A 370 2.80 31.99 2.34
N ARG A 371 1.51 31.79 2.08
CA ARG A 371 0.51 31.56 3.14
C ARG A 371 0.48 30.09 3.52
N ILE A 372 0.77 29.77 4.78
CA ILE A 372 0.68 28.41 5.34
C ILE A 372 -0.60 28.32 6.18
N MET A 373 -1.62 27.67 5.63
CA MET A 373 -2.97 27.57 6.18
C MET A 373 -3.09 26.27 7.00
N LYS A 374 -3.20 26.40 8.32
CA LYS A 374 -3.28 25.31 9.30
C LYS A 374 -4.73 24.85 9.48
N PHE A 375 -5.25 24.14 8.48
CA PHE A 375 -6.68 23.92 8.29
C PHE A 375 -7.37 23.23 9.47
N HIS A 376 -6.72 22.25 10.11
CA HIS A 376 -7.26 21.53 11.28
C HIS A 376 -6.68 22.02 12.61
N GLY A 377 -6.08 23.20 12.61
CA GLY A 377 -5.45 23.78 13.78
C GLY A 377 -3.94 23.61 13.80
N ASP A 378 -3.34 24.19 14.82
CA ASP A 378 -1.90 24.30 15.05
C ASP A 378 -1.58 23.81 16.45
N ILE A 379 -0.49 23.05 16.59
CA ILE A 379 -0.14 22.46 17.88
C ILE A 379 0.24 23.49 18.94
N GLY A 380 0.49 24.75 18.58
CA GLY A 380 0.67 25.84 19.55
C GLY A 380 -0.62 26.55 19.93
N VAL A 381 -1.78 26.06 19.49
CA VAL A 381 -3.08 26.73 19.61
C VAL A 381 -4.17 25.71 19.92
N GLU A 382 -4.29 25.31 21.19
CA GLU A 382 -5.25 24.30 21.66
C GLU A 382 -6.68 24.50 21.15
N GLU A 383 -7.20 25.73 21.21
CA GLU A 383 -8.60 26.06 20.90
C GLU A 383 -9.04 25.80 19.46
N ASN A 384 -8.11 25.65 18.50
CA ASN A 384 -8.44 25.46 17.07
C ASN A 384 -8.12 24.06 16.54
N ILE A 385 -7.68 23.14 17.39
CA ILE A 385 -7.44 21.75 17.01
C ILE A 385 -8.76 21.06 16.65
N VAL A 386 -8.77 20.40 15.49
CA VAL A 386 -9.88 19.56 15.02
C VAL A 386 -9.42 18.11 15.04
N LEU A 387 -9.90 17.37 16.03
CA LEU A 387 -9.52 15.99 16.34
C LEU A 387 -10.74 15.07 16.48
N THR A 388 -11.78 15.53 17.18
CA THR A 388 -12.92 14.70 17.58
C THR A 388 -14.10 14.80 16.61
N GLU A 389 -15.03 13.84 16.68
CA GLU A 389 -16.21 13.81 15.83
C GLU A 389 -17.06 15.10 15.95
N SER A 390 -17.30 15.55 17.19
CA SER A 390 -18.04 16.79 17.47
C SER A 390 -17.36 18.02 16.86
N GLN A 391 -16.01 18.08 16.90
CA GLN A 391 -15.25 19.17 16.31
C GLN A 391 -15.33 19.18 14.78
N TYR A 392 -15.29 18.00 14.14
CA TYR A 392 -15.53 17.85 12.71
C TYR A 392 -16.96 18.29 12.33
N PHE A 393 -17.98 17.88 13.09
CA PHE A 393 -19.36 18.27 12.81
C PHE A 393 -19.61 19.77 12.95
N LYS A 394 -19.00 20.43 13.94
CA LYS A 394 -19.05 21.90 14.07
C LYS A 394 -18.56 22.66 12.85
N ARG A 395 -17.76 22.02 11.97
CA ARG A 395 -17.24 22.61 10.73
C ARG A 395 -18.04 22.29 9.48
N MET A 396 -19.09 21.47 9.59
CA MET A 396 -19.88 21.03 8.43
C MET A 396 -20.84 22.11 7.90
N ASP A 397 -21.05 23.20 8.64
CA ASP A 397 -21.78 24.37 8.15
C ASP A 397 -20.91 25.27 7.24
N PHE A 398 -19.60 25.01 7.22
CA PHE A 398 -18.57 25.74 6.48
C PHE A 398 -18.55 27.25 6.73
N GLN A 399 -18.95 27.70 7.92
CA GLN A 399 -18.91 29.10 8.32
C GLN A 399 -17.61 29.49 9.03
N ASN A 400 -16.80 28.52 9.43
CA ASN A 400 -15.48 28.80 9.97
C ASN A 400 -14.61 29.54 8.92
N PHE A 401 -13.82 30.50 9.38
CA PHE A 401 -12.92 31.28 8.55
C PHE A 401 -12.05 30.42 7.61
N MET A 402 -11.51 29.30 8.11
CA MET A 402 -10.67 28.40 7.31
C MET A 402 -11.45 27.73 6.16
N ASP A 403 -12.71 27.40 6.40
CA ASP A 403 -13.58 26.78 5.40
C ASP A 403 -13.97 27.79 4.31
N ILE A 404 -14.29 29.04 4.70
CA ILE A 404 -14.59 30.13 3.77
C ILE A 404 -13.36 30.47 2.92
N GLN A 405 -12.19 30.60 3.55
CA GLN A 405 -10.94 30.92 2.86
C GLN A 405 -10.55 29.81 1.87
N LEU A 406 -10.67 28.53 2.27
CA LEU A 406 -10.41 27.41 1.37
C LEU A 406 -11.37 27.43 0.18
N GLN A 407 -12.66 27.71 0.40
CA GLN A 407 -13.62 27.83 -0.71
C GLN A 407 -13.23 28.94 -1.70
N ALA A 408 -12.75 30.09 -1.22
CA ALA A 408 -12.26 31.16 -2.09
C ALA A 408 -11.01 30.70 -2.86
N ASP A 409 -10.02 30.12 -2.19
CA ASP A 409 -8.78 29.67 -2.81
C ASP A 409 -9.02 28.55 -3.84
N LEU A 410 -9.96 27.63 -3.60
CA LEU A 410 -10.38 26.58 -4.55
C LEU A 410 -10.99 27.14 -5.85
N THR A 411 -11.49 28.37 -5.85
CA THR A 411 -11.94 29.05 -7.08
C THR A 411 -10.80 29.73 -7.84
N GLN A 412 -9.77 30.16 -7.12
CA GLN A 412 -8.66 30.93 -7.70
C GLN A 412 -7.57 30.01 -8.27
N TYR A 413 -7.20 28.97 -7.51
CA TYR A 413 -6.05 28.12 -7.79
C TYR A 413 -6.45 26.74 -8.31
N HIS A 414 -5.51 26.12 -9.03
CA HIS A 414 -5.46 24.66 -9.17
C HIS A 414 -4.95 24.07 -7.85
N VAL A 415 -5.29 22.81 -7.56
CA VAL A 415 -4.88 22.17 -6.30
C VAL A 415 -3.91 21.04 -6.58
N LEU A 416 -2.85 20.92 -5.79
CA LEU A 416 -2.00 19.72 -5.76
C LEU A 416 -2.04 19.09 -4.36
N PHE A 417 -2.56 17.87 -4.26
CA PHE A 417 -2.56 17.08 -3.02
C PHE A 417 -1.33 16.17 -2.96
N LEU A 418 -0.52 16.30 -1.90
CA LEU A 418 0.63 15.44 -1.60
C LEU A 418 0.55 14.84 -0.20
N GLY A 419 0.88 13.55 -0.06
CA GLY A 419 0.86 12.87 1.24
C GLY A 419 -0.53 12.84 1.92
N TYR A 420 -1.59 13.11 1.15
CA TYR A 420 -2.95 13.29 1.65
C TYR A 420 -3.86 12.17 1.18
N GLY A 421 -4.52 11.49 2.13
CA GLY A 421 -5.32 10.30 1.84
C GLY A 421 -6.68 10.58 1.17
N ILE A 422 -7.09 11.85 1.02
CA ILE A 422 -8.45 12.28 0.62
C ILE A 422 -9.50 11.36 1.29
N SER A 423 -9.33 11.08 2.58
CA SER A 423 -10.28 10.33 3.39
C SER A 423 -11.19 11.28 4.16
N ASP A 424 -10.67 12.45 4.50
CA ASP A 424 -11.32 13.51 5.26
C ASP A 424 -12.65 13.95 4.63
N VAL A 425 -13.71 13.87 5.42
CA VAL A 425 -15.07 14.19 4.98
C VAL A 425 -15.27 15.69 4.76
N ASN A 426 -14.64 16.55 5.56
CA ASN A 426 -14.76 18.01 5.45
C ASN A 426 -14.15 18.47 4.12
N ILE A 427 -12.91 18.06 3.83
CA ILE A 427 -12.25 18.40 2.56
C ILE A 427 -12.96 17.81 1.35
N LYS A 428 -13.46 16.57 1.44
CA LYS A 428 -14.26 15.97 0.34
C LYS A 428 -15.49 16.80 0.01
N LEU A 429 -16.22 17.23 1.04
CA LEU A 429 -17.45 17.99 0.85
C LEU A 429 -17.15 19.40 0.32
N LEU A 430 -16.07 20.04 0.76
CA LEU A 430 -15.60 21.32 0.21
C LEU A 430 -15.20 21.21 -1.27
N LEU A 431 -14.45 20.16 -1.65
CA LEU A 431 -14.10 19.90 -3.04
C LEU A 431 -15.33 19.62 -3.90
N TYR A 432 -16.29 18.86 -3.37
CA TYR A 432 -17.57 18.61 -4.02
C TYR A 432 -18.35 19.91 -4.24
N ASN A 433 -18.49 20.74 -3.20
CA ASN A 433 -19.19 22.02 -3.27
C ASN A 433 -18.51 22.98 -4.26
N ALA A 434 -17.19 23.05 -4.25
CA ALA A 434 -16.43 23.82 -5.25
C ALA A 434 -16.70 23.29 -6.67
N ALA A 435 -16.70 21.98 -6.86
CA ALA A 435 -17.02 21.36 -8.16
C ALA A 435 -18.43 21.71 -8.65
N GLN A 436 -19.44 21.67 -7.75
CA GLN A 436 -20.82 22.02 -8.09
C GLN A 436 -20.97 23.50 -8.48
N ARG A 437 -20.28 24.42 -7.78
CA ARG A 437 -20.29 25.86 -8.11
C ARG A 437 -19.72 26.15 -9.49
N TRP A 438 -18.70 25.39 -9.91
CA TRP A 438 -18.16 25.47 -11.27
C TRP A 438 -19.06 24.85 -12.35
N GLY A 439 -20.13 24.12 -11.98
CA GLY A 439 -21.15 23.60 -12.92
C GLY A 439 -20.58 22.99 -14.21
N THR A 440 -21.16 23.37 -15.35
CA THR A 440 -20.69 23.00 -16.70
C THR A 440 -19.71 24.02 -17.30
N TYR A 441 -19.16 24.94 -16.50
CA TYR A 441 -18.29 26.00 -17.02
C TYR A 441 -16.97 25.41 -17.56
N LYS A 442 -16.65 25.73 -18.82
CA LYS A 442 -15.48 25.19 -19.56
C LYS A 442 -14.11 25.49 -18.93
N LYS A 443 -14.02 26.38 -17.92
CA LYS A 443 -12.76 26.82 -17.30
C LYS A 443 -12.57 26.33 -15.86
N ARG A 444 -13.17 25.19 -15.50
CA ARG A 444 -12.96 24.56 -14.19
C ARG A 444 -11.47 24.36 -13.90
N LYS A 445 -11.04 24.72 -12.68
CA LYS A 445 -9.68 24.45 -12.21
C LYS A 445 -9.53 22.96 -11.92
N ASN A 446 -8.49 22.36 -12.49
CA ASN A 446 -8.14 20.97 -12.20
C ASN A 446 -7.53 20.86 -10.81
N SER A 447 -7.90 19.79 -10.11
CA SER A 447 -7.15 19.31 -8.95
C SER A 447 -6.24 18.17 -9.39
N TYR A 448 -5.11 18.03 -8.73
CA TYR A 448 -4.09 17.02 -8.97
C TYR A 448 -3.85 16.30 -7.65
N VAL A 449 -3.68 14.99 -7.68
CA VAL A 449 -3.28 14.20 -6.52
C VAL A 449 -2.12 13.29 -6.90
N PHE A 450 -1.07 13.28 -6.09
CA PHE A 450 -0.03 12.29 -6.21
C PHE A 450 -0.25 11.15 -5.22
N THR A 451 -0.28 9.92 -5.73
CA THR A 451 -0.38 8.71 -4.93
C THR A 451 0.79 7.78 -5.21
N ALA A 452 1.66 7.56 -4.22
CA ALA A 452 2.72 6.54 -4.32
C ALA A 452 2.15 5.13 -4.54
N THR A 453 0.94 4.89 -4.02
CA THR A 453 0.23 3.62 -4.19
C THR A 453 -1.03 3.87 -5.03
N PRO A 454 -1.02 3.55 -6.34
CA PRO A 454 -2.17 3.77 -7.19
C PRO A 454 -3.30 2.83 -6.79
N ASN A 455 -4.53 3.33 -6.90
CA ASN A 455 -5.75 2.58 -6.71
C ASN A 455 -6.68 2.87 -7.88
N ALA A 456 -6.91 1.83 -8.70
CA ALA A 456 -7.77 1.84 -9.87
C ALA A 456 -9.16 2.46 -9.61
N VAL A 457 -9.81 2.02 -8.53
CA VAL A 457 -11.15 2.47 -8.14
C VAL A 457 -11.11 3.93 -7.70
N GLN A 458 -10.12 4.29 -6.88
CA GLN A 458 -9.97 5.66 -6.39
C GLN A 458 -9.70 6.65 -7.53
N LYS A 459 -8.83 6.29 -8.48
CA LYS A 459 -8.55 7.08 -9.68
C LYS A 459 -9.82 7.33 -10.50
N ALA A 460 -10.61 6.29 -10.78
CA ALA A 460 -11.85 6.45 -11.54
C ALA A 460 -12.86 7.38 -10.86
N VAL A 461 -12.93 7.36 -9.51
CA VAL A 461 -13.76 8.28 -8.73
C VAL A 461 -13.21 9.71 -8.78
N PHE A 462 -11.89 9.87 -8.67
CA PHE A 462 -11.22 11.17 -8.78
C PHE A 462 -11.42 11.81 -10.15
N GLU A 463 -11.27 11.05 -11.24
CA GLU A 463 -11.47 11.54 -12.61
C GLU A 463 -12.91 12.05 -12.82
N LYS A 464 -13.91 11.31 -12.35
CA LYS A 464 -15.32 11.76 -12.39
C LYS A 464 -15.51 13.09 -11.67
N ASN A 465 -14.74 13.33 -10.62
CA ASN A 465 -14.78 14.54 -9.83
C ASN A 465 -13.79 15.61 -10.33
N GLY A 466 -13.16 15.46 -11.50
CA GLY A 466 -12.22 16.45 -12.06
C GLY A 466 -10.89 16.54 -11.32
N ILE A 467 -10.50 15.47 -10.62
CA ILE A 467 -9.23 15.31 -9.94
C ILE A 467 -8.35 14.38 -10.79
N ILE A 468 -7.20 14.88 -11.23
CA ILE A 468 -6.22 14.15 -12.03
C ILE A 468 -5.29 13.40 -11.07
N SER A 469 -5.22 12.07 -11.20
CA SER A 469 -4.34 11.23 -10.37
C SER A 469 -3.01 10.98 -11.08
N ILE A 470 -1.91 11.25 -10.39
CA ILE A 470 -0.54 10.95 -10.81
C ILE A 470 0.02 9.92 -9.83
N SER A 471 0.75 8.92 -10.32
CA SER A 471 1.25 7.84 -9.46
C SER A 471 2.62 7.35 -9.89
N ALA A 472 3.47 7.02 -8.92
CA ALA A 472 4.73 6.29 -9.16
C ALA A 472 4.55 4.83 -8.74
N ALA A 473 4.19 4.00 -9.71
CA ALA A 473 3.72 2.65 -9.44
C ALA A 473 4.83 1.60 -9.29
N ASP A 474 6.02 1.94 -9.73
CA ASP A 474 7.22 1.11 -9.77
C ASP A 474 8.06 1.20 -8.49
N ILE A 475 7.83 2.23 -7.67
CA ILE A 475 8.57 2.46 -6.43
C ILE A 475 7.71 2.01 -5.23
N LEU A 476 8.21 1.04 -4.45
CA LEU A 476 7.50 0.52 -3.27
C LEU A 476 7.56 1.50 -2.09
N ASP A 477 8.71 2.14 -1.93
CA ASP A 477 8.97 3.12 -0.88
C ASP A 477 8.23 4.43 -1.19
N LYS A 478 7.29 4.81 -0.31
CA LYS A 478 6.43 5.99 -0.50
C LYS A 478 7.22 7.30 -0.46
N GLU A 479 8.29 7.37 0.34
CA GLU A 479 9.14 8.55 0.46
C GLU A 479 9.92 8.74 -0.84
N LYS A 480 10.57 7.67 -1.33
CA LYS A 480 11.28 7.69 -2.62
C LYS A 480 10.36 8.00 -3.80
N ALA A 481 9.16 7.42 -3.82
CA ALA A 481 8.15 7.66 -4.84
C ALA A 481 7.75 9.15 -4.89
N THR A 482 7.52 9.75 -3.72
CA THR A 482 7.19 11.17 -3.59
C THR A 482 8.34 12.05 -4.03
N LEU A 483 9.56 11.72 -3.61
CA LEU A 483 10.76 12.45 -3.97
C LEU A 483 10.99 12.45 -5.49
N GLU A 484 10.82 11.31 -6.16
CA GLU A 484 11.01 11.24 -7.62
C GLU A 484 9.96 12.04 -8.38
N PHE A 485 8.70 11.99 -7.96
CA PHE A 485 7.66 12.85 -8.52
C PHE A 485 8.01 14.34 -8.34
N LEU A 486 8.45 14.74 -7.16
CA LEU A 486 8.84 16.13 -6.86
C LEU A 486 10.05 16.56 -7.69
N ARG A 487 11.06 15.71 -7.86
CA ARG A 487 12.23 15.99 -8.71
C ARG A 487 11.82 16.24 -10.15
N LYS A 488 10.97 15.37 -10.74
CA LYS A 488 10.44 15.56 -12.10
C LYS A 488 9.63 16.86 -12.21
N LEU A 489 8.80 17.15 -11.20
CA LEU A 489 8.00 18.37 -11.18
C LEU A 489 8.87 19.63 -11.13
N LEU A 490 9.91 19.63 -10.31
CA LEU A 490 10.88 20.73 -10.21
C LEU A 490 11.67 20.92 -11.51
N GLU A 491 12.10 19.81 -12.14
CA GLU A 491 12.80 19.85 -13.43
C GLU A 491 11.97 20.56 -14.50
N TYR A 492 10.67 20.28 -14.61
CA TYR A 492 9.80 20.97 -15.57
C TYR A 492 9.37 22.38 -15.18
N THR A 493 9.65 22.79 -13.94
CA THR A 493 9.31 24.16 -13.46
C THR A 493 10.45 25.15 -13.75
N LYS A 494 11.70 24.65 -13.76
CA LYS A 494 12.87 25.41 -14.21
C LYS A 494 12.71 25.75 -15.70
#